data_AF-A0A971MHN4-F1
#
_entry.id   AF-A0A971MHN4-F1
#
_cell.length_a   1.000
_cell.length_b   1.000
_cell.length_c   1.000
_cell.angle_alpha   90.00
_cell.angle_beta   90.00
_cell.angle_gamma   90.00
#
_symmetry.space_group_name_H-M   'P 1'
#
loop_
_entity.id
_entity.type
_entity.pdbx_description
1 polymer ?
#
loop_
_entity_poly.entity_id
_entity_poly.type
_entity_poly.pdbx_seq_one_letter_code
_entity_poly.pdbx_strand_id
1 'polypeptide(L)'
;MNKNIFEGKWEQVRGLAKETWGKLTDDDLEKAKGSAIKFKGMLQERLGYTEQQADGAIKDLIEKMSTEDIKKEASKIIDIIKK
;
A
#
# COMPACT_ATOMS: atom_id res chain seq x y z
N MET A 1 -12.18 -10.09 -3.22
CA MET A 1 -11.10 -10.71 -2.41
C MET A 1 -10.12 -9.62 -1.94
N ASN A 2 -9.38 -9.84 -0.84
CA ASN A 2 -8.33 -8.97 -0.25
C ASN A 2 -8.71 -7.87 0.79
N LYS A 3 -9.89 -7.92 1.44
CA LYS A 3 -10.16 -7.02 2.60
C LYS A 3 -9.13 -7.18 3.74
N ASN A 4 -8.65 -8.40 3.98
CA ASN A 4 -7.76 -8.72 5.10
C ASN A 4 -6.32 -8.21 4.96
N ILE A 5 -5.83 -7.99 3.73
CA ILE A 5 -4.44 -7.56 3.52
C ILE A 5 -4.25 -6.12 4.03
N PHE A 6 -5.25 -5.27 3.79
CA PHE A 6 -5.23 -3.88 4.21
C PHE A 6 -5.31 -3.73 5.73
N GLU A 7 -6.03 -4.60 6.45
CA GLU A 7 -6.05 -4.58 7.92
C GLU A 7 -4.71 -5.02 8.52
N GLY A 8 -4.11 -6.11 8.02
CA GLY A 8 -2.88 -6.67 8.60
C GLY A 8 -1.58 -5.97 8.19
N LYS A 9 -1.54 -5.34 7.02
CA LYS A 9 -0.34 -4.68 6.45
C LYS A 9 -0.56 -3.20 6.17
N TRP A 10 -1.45 -2.56 6.94
CA TRP A 10 -1.82 -1.16 6.73
C TRP A 10 -0.60 -0.22 6.72
N GLU A 11 0.38 -0.44 7.59
CA GLU A 11 1.56 0.44 7.68
C GLU A 11 2.44 0.38 6.42
N GLN A 12 2.64 -0.82 5.88
CA GLN A 12 3.36 -1.04 4.62
C GLN A 12 2.61 -0.40 3.45
N VAL A 13 1.29 -0.60 3.40
CA VAL A 13 0.38 0.04 2.44
C VAL A 13 0.49 1.56 2.52
N ARG A 14 0.45 2.14 3.73
CA ARG A 14 0.58 3.59 3.97
C ARG A 14 1.92 4.11 3.44
N GLY A 15 3.02 3.44 3.77
CA GLY A 15 4.36 3.82 3.29
C GLY A 15 4.45 3.84 1.77
N LEU A 16 4.02 2.75 1.13
CA LEU A 16 4.04 2.62 -0.33
C LEU A 16 3.08 3.58 -1.02
N ALA A 17 1.93 3.87 -0.41
CA ALA A 17 0.96 4.81 -0.94
C ALA A 17 1.52 6.24 -0.95
N LYS A 18 2.22 6.65 0.13
CA LYS A 18 2.93 7.94 0.14
C LYS A 18 4.00 8.02 -0.94
N GLU A 19 4.81 6.96 -1.07
CA GLU A 19 5.87 6.93 -2.08
C GLU A 19 5.30 6.96 -3.50
N THR A 20 4.22 6.22 -3.75
CA THR A 20 3.62 6.09 -5.08
C THR A 20 2.90 7.36 -5.52
N TRP A 21 2.11 7.97 -4.65
CA TRP A 21 1.26 9.10 -5.04
C TRP A 21 1.78 10.46 -4.62
N GLY A 22 2.63 10.56 -3.58
CA GLY A 22 3.27 11.78 -3.08
C GLY A 22 2.33 12.89 -2.56
N LYS A 23 1.08 12.89 -3.04
CA LYS A 23 0.00 13.85 -2.78
C LYS A 23 -0.91 13.41 -1.63
N LEU A 24 -0.86 12.12 -1.26
CA LEU A 24 -1.64 11.60 -0.15
C LEU A 24 -0.91 11.91 1.16
N THR A 25 -1.59 12.64 2.05
CA THR A 25 -1.04 12.96 3.36
C THR A 25 -1.23 11.81 4.34
N ASP A 26 -0.46 11.85 5.43
CA ASP A 26 -0.66 10.94 6.56
C ASP A 26 -2.10 10.91 7.08
N ASP A 27 -2.71 12.08 7.18
CA ASP A 27 -4.06 12.28 7.71
C ASP A 27 -5.12 11.67 6.77
N ASP A 28 -4.91 11.79 5.46
CA ASP A 28 -5.74 11.15 4.44
C ASP A 28 -5.71 9.64 4.59
N LEU A 29 -4.48 9.08 4.60
CA LEU A 29 -4.25 7.66 4.75
C LEU A 29 -4.89 7.15 6.04
N GLU A 30 -4.74 7.86 7.15
CA GLU A 30 -5.30 7.46 8.43
C GLU A 30 -6.83 7.33 8.43
N LYS A 31 -7.55 8.16 7.67
CA LYS A 31 -9.02 8.03 7.50
C LYS A 31 -9.42 6.74 6.80
N ALA A 32 -8.55 6.18 5.98
CA ALA A 32 -8.74 4.91 5.30
C ALA A 32 -8.13 3.70 6.02
N LYS A 33 -7.62 3.89 7.24
CA LYS A 33 -6.91 2.86 8.01
C LYS A 33 -7.63 1.53 8.03
N GLY A 34 -6.92 0.50 7.58
CA GLY A 34 -7.38 -0.89 7.57
C GLY A 34 -8.51 -1.20 6.57
N SER A 35 -8.98 -0.24 5.78
CA SER A 35 -10.14 -0.47 4.91
C SER A 35 -9.82 -0.17 3.44
N ALA A 36 -9.72 -1.24 2.64
CA ALA A 36 -9.54 -1.11 1.19
C ALA A 36 -10.67 -0.32 0.52
N ILE A 37 -11.91 -0.38 1.05
CA ILE A 37 -13.05 0.38 0.53
C ILE A 37 -12.86 1.88 0.78
N LYS A 38 -12.50 2.27 2.00
CA LYS A 38 -12.23 3.68 2.32
C LYS A 38 -11.03 4.20 1.54
N PHE A 39 -10.00 3.37 1.39
CA PHE A 39 -8.83 3.73 0.60
C PHE A 39 -9.19 3.95 -0.87
N LYS A 40 -10.01 3.07 -1.45
CA LYS A 40 -10.55 3.23 -2.80
C LYS A 40 -11.31 4.55 -2.95
N GLY A 41 -12.23 4.85 -2.03
CA GLY A 41 -12.98 6.12 -2.04
C GLY A 41 -12.05 7.34 -1.99
N MET A 42 -11.03 7.30 -1.13
CA MET A 42 -10.02 8.36 -1.08
C MET A 42 -9.27 8.52 -2.40
N LEU A 43 -8.87 7.43 -3.08
CA LEU A 43 -8.20 7.52 -4.37
C LEU A 43 -9.11 8.22 -5.41
N GLN A 44 -10.41 7.95 -5.37
CA GLN A 44 -11.38 8.64 -6.22
C GLN A 44 -11.49 10.13 -5.86
N GLU A 45 -11.62 10.47 -4.58
CA GLU A 45 -11.79 11.84 -4.10
C GLU A 45 -10.54 12.71 -4.23
N ARG A 46 -9.36 12.17 -3.91
CA ARG A 46 -8.08 12.91 -3.87
C ARG A 46 -7.36 12.93 -5.20
N LEU A 47 -7.42 11.84 -5.96
CA LEU A 47 -6.69 11.69 -7.22
C LEU A 47 -7.59 11.76 -8.45
N GLY A 48 -8.91 11.83 -8.27
CA GLY A 48 -9.87 11.86 -9.37
C GLY A 48 -9.97 10.54 -10.14
N TYR A 49 -9.59 9.43 -9.50
CA TYR A 49 -9.61 8.12 -10.15
C TYR A 49 -11.03 7.61 -10.36
N THR A 50 -11.26 6.94 -11.49
CA THR A 50 -12.46 6.12 -11.69
C THR A 50 -12.39 4.87 -10.83
N GLU A 51 -13.52 4.16 -10.72
CA GLU A 51 -13.58 2.88 -10.00
C GLU A 51 -12.51 1.89 -10.45
N GLN A 52 -12.37 1.69 -11.78
CA GLN A 52 -11.37 0.80 -12.35
C GLN A 52 -9.94 1.26 -12.10
N GLN A 53 -9.68 2.57 -12.17
CA GLN A 53 -8.34 3.11 -11.89
C GLN A 53 -7.97 2.90 -10.43
N ALA A 54 -8.91 3.09 -9.51
CA ALA A 54 -8.68 2.87 -8.09
C ALA A 54 -8.48 1.38 -7.77
N ASP A 55 -9.22 0.47 -8.39
CA ASP A 55 -8.99 -0.98 -8.25
C ASP A 55 -7.63 -1.40 -8.80
N GLY A 56 -7.24 -0.88 -9.97
CA GLY A 56 -5.92 -1.12 -10.56
C GLY A 56 -4.80 -0.61 -9.66
N ALA A 57 -4.91 0.63 -9.19
CA ALA A 57 -3.99 1.25 -8.24
C ALA A 57 -3.81 0.43 -6.96
N ILE A 58 -4.90 -0.09 -6.39
CA ILE A 58 -4.85 -0.95 -5.20
C ILE A 58 -4.15 -2.28 -5.52
N LYS A 59 -4.43 -2.87 -6.68
CA LYS A 59 -3.77 -4.11 -7.12
C LYS A 59 -2.26 -3.90 -7.29
N ASP A 60 -1.86 -2.88 -8.03
CA ASP A 60 -0.45 -2.49 -8.22
C ASP A 60 0.27 -2.26 -6.89
N LEU A 61 -0.41 -1.60 -5.93
CA LEU A 61 0.15 -1.39 -4.60
C LEU A 61 0.41 -2.71 -3.86
N ILE A 62 -0.53 -3.65 -3.91
CA ILE A 62 -0.39 -4.97 -3.26
C ILE A 62 0.74 -5.79 -3.93
N GLU A 63 0.91 -5.69 -5.24
CA GLU A 63 1.99 -6.34 -5.98
C GLU A 63 3.36 -5.76 -5.62
N LYS A 64 3.47 -4.42 -5.56
CA LYS A 64 4.69 -3.74 -5.10
C LYS A 64 5.05 -4.12 -3.66
N MET A 65 4.06 -4.18 -2.77
CA MET A 65 4.26 -4.60 -1.38
C MET A 65 4.82 -6.02 -1.28
N SER A 66 4.28 -6.95 -2.08
CA SER A 66 4.77 -8.34 -2.09
C SER A 66 6.23 -8.42 -2.54
N THR A 67 6.64 -7.56 -3.48
CA THR A 67 8.02 -7.48 -3.95
C THR A 67 8.97 -6.88 -2.90
N GLU A 68 8.52 -5.83 -2.20
CA GLU A 68 9.25 -5.18 -1.11
C GLU A 68 9.47 -6.11 0.10
N ASP A 69 8.45 -6.88 0.48
CA ASP A 69 8.56 -7.87 1.55
C ASP A 69 9.64 -8.93 1.22
N ILE A 70 9.67 -9.42 -0.02
CA ILE A 70 10.68 -10.38 -0.48
C ILE A 70 12.08 -9.74 -0.45
N LYS A 71 12.24 -8.50 -0.92
CA LYS A 71 13.53 -7.79 -0.88
C LYS A 71 14.03 -7.59 0.54
N LYS A 72 13.16 -7.19 1.46
CA LYS A 72 13.51 -7.01 2.88
C LYS A 72 13.98 -8.33 3.50
N GLU A 73 13.29 -9.43 3.21
CA GLU A 73 13.69 -10.73 3.74
C GLU A 73 15.02 -11.22 3.15
N ALA A 74 15.22 -11.04 1.83
CA ALA A 74 16.49 -11.34 1.18
C ALA A 74 17.65 -10.53 1.77
N SER A 75 17.44 -9.23 2.05
CA SER A 75 18.46 -8.38 2.67
C SER A 75 18.84 -8.86 4.07
N LYS A 76 17.87 -9.26 4.91
CA LYS A 76 18.17 -9.82 6.24
C LYS A 76 19.03 -11.08 6.15
N ILE A 77 18.73 -11.98 5.20
CA ILE A 77 19.51 -13.20 4.98
C ILE A 77 20.95 -12.84 4.58
N ILE A 78 21.12 -11.87 3.68
CA ILE A 78 22.44 -11.40 3.27
C ILE A 78 23.22 -10.80 4.45
N ASP A 79 22.58 -10.01 5.31
CA ASP A 79 23.19 -9.44 6.52
C ASP A 79 23.66 -10.54 7.49
N ILE A 80 22.86 -11.61 7.67
CA ILE A 80 23.23 -12.76 8.51
C ILE A 80 24.47 -13.47 7.94
N ILE A 81 24.55 -13.64 6.61
CA ILE A 81 25.69 -14.31 5.95
C ILE A 81 26.96 -13.45 5.99
N LYS A 82 26.81 -12.11 5.99
CA LYS A 82 27.93 -11.16 6.02
C LYS A 82 28.50 -10.91 7.42
N LYS A 83 27.83 -11.39 8.47
CA LYS A 83 28.20 -11.20 9.87
C LYS A 83 28.95 -12.42 10.42
#